data_AF-A0A6B3NXK8-F1
#
_entry.id   AF-A0A6B3NXK8-F1
#
_cell.length_a   1.000
_cell.length_b   1.000
_cell.length_c   1.000
_cell.angle_alpha   90.00
_cell.angle_beta   90.00
_cell.angle_gamma   90.00
#
_symmetry.space_group_name_H-M   'P 1'
#
loop_
_entity.id
_entity.type
_entity.pdbx_description
1 polymer ?
#
loop_
_entity_poly.entity_id
_entity_poly.type
_entity_poly.pdbx_seq_one_letter_code
_entity_poly.pdbx_strand_id
1 'polypeptide(L)' 'QFWPEQRRYRMIEVKGPGDRLQDNQLRWIEFCTAHGLPIQVCHVQWAQSAA' A
#
# COMPACT_ATOMS: atom_id res chain seq x y z
N GLN A 1 5.07 -1.32 6.38
CA GLN A 1 4.95 -1.32 7.85
C GLN A 1 5.58 -2.59 8.41
N PHE A 2 6.32 -2.50 9.52
CA PHE A 2 7.09 -3.61 10.06
C PHE A 2 6.98 -3.65 11.60
N TRP A 3 6.74 -4.83 12.15
CA TRP A 3 6.68 -5.09 13.59
C TRP A 3 7.67 -6.21 13.92
N PRO A 4 8.92 -5.87 14.29
CA PRO A 4 9.99 -6.85 14.47
C PRO A 4 9.70 -7.84 15.60
N GLU A 5 9.22 -7.37 16.75
CA GLU A 5 8.89 -8.21 17.92
C GLU A 5 7.82 -9.26 17.62
N GLN A 6 6.93 -8.97 16.67
CA GLN A 6 5.86 -9.87 16.24
C GLN A 6 6.25 -10.69 15.01
N ARG A 7 7.47 -10.50 14.48
CA ARG A 7 7.95 -11.07 13.21
C ARG A 7 6.94 -10.90 12.08
N ARG A 8 6.28 -9.73 12.04
CA ARG A 8 5.17 -9.44 11.12
C ARG A 8 5.49 -8.22 10.27
N TYR A 9 4.99 -8.23 9.04
CA TYR A 9 5.12 -7.11 8.12
C TYR A 9 3.82 -6.88 7.34
N ARG A 10 3.75 -5.71 6.70
CA ARG A 10 2.77 -5.36 5.67
C ARG A 10 3.42 -4.47 4.63
N MET A 11 3.35 -4.86 3.37
CA MET A 11 3.72 -4.02 2.23
C MET A 11 2.64 -2.97 1.99
N ILE A 12 3.05 -1.73 1.68
CA ILE A 12 2.12 -0.63 1.44
C ILE A 12 2.52 0.04 0.12
N GLU A 13 1.63 0.00 -0.86
CA GLU A 13 1.71 0.79 -2.08
C GLU A 13 1.01 2.14 -1.82
N VAL A 14 1.74 3.25 -1.89
CA VAL A 14 1.19 4.58 -1.57
C VAL A 14 0.78 5.28 -2.87
N LYS A 15 -0.42 5.86 -2.88
CA LYS A 15 -0.99 6.61 -4.00
C LYS A 15 -1.36 8.02 -3.57
N GLY A 16 -0.74 9.00 -4.22
CA GLY A 16 -1.07 10.41 -4.04
C GLY A 16 -2.32 10.85 -4.80
N PRO A 17 -2.74 12.13 -4.66
CA PRO A 17 -3.84 12.68 -5.43
C PRO A 17 -3.59 12.57 -6.94
N GLY A 18 -4.54 11.96 -7.66
CA GLY A 18 -4.44 11.75 -9.11
C GLY A 18 -3.60 10.54 -9.55
N ASP A 19 -2.93 9.86 -8.62
CA ASP A 19 -2.14 8.67 -8.93
C ASP A 19 -3.02 7.42 -9.07
N ARG A 20 -2.65 6.54 -9.99
CA ARG A 20 -3.36 5.29 -10.29
C ARG A 20 -2.41 4.11 -10.12
N LEU A 21 -2.98 2.94 -9.91
CA LEU A 21 -2.21 1.70 -9.93
C LEU A 21 -1.77 1.41 -11.37
N GLN A 22 -0.49 1.14 -11.54
CA GLN A 22 0.07 0.67 -12.81
C GLN A 22 -0.16 -0.85 -12.96
N ASP A 23 -0.16 -1.35 -14.19
CA ASP A 23 -0.45 -2.76 -14.51
C ASP A 23 0.48 -3.75 -13.81
N ASN A 24 1.74 -3.40 -13.61
CA ASN A 24 2.69 -4.24 -12.89
C ASN A 24 2.41 -4.25 -11.38
N GLN A 25 1.93 -3.14 -10.82
CA GLN A 25 1.54 -3.03 -9.42
C GLN A 25 0.30 -3.87 -9.14
N LEU A 26 -0.69 -3.82 -10.04
CA LEU A 26 -1.88 -4.67 -9.97
C LEU A 26 -1.49 -6.16 -9.97
N ARG A 27 -0.62 -6.58 -10.90
CA ARG A 27 -0.10 -7.96 -10.95
C ARG A 27 0.58 -8.38 -9.65
N TRP A 28 1.38 -7.50 -9.04
CA TRP A 28 2.01 -7.78 -7.76
C TRP A 28 1.02 -7.87 -6.60
N ILE A 29 0.00 -7.02 -6.57
CA ILE A 29 -1.05 -7.06 -5.54
C ILE A 29 -1.86 -8.35 -5.65
N GLU A 30 -2.25 -8.76 -6.85
CA GLU A 30 -2.92 -10.03 -7.11
C GLU A 30 -2.06 -11.21 -6.66
N PHE A 31 -0.78 -11.22 -7.04
CA PHE A 31 0.16 -12.25 -6.61
C PHE A 31 0.27 -12.34 -5.09
N CYS A 32 0.44 -11.19 -4.40
CA CYS A 32 0.54 -11.16 -2.95
C CYS A 32 -0.74 -11.66 -2.28
N THR A 33 -1.90 -11.23 -2.78
CA THR A 33 -3.20 -11.65 -2.25
C THR A 33 -3.40 -13.15 -2.42
N ALA A 34 -3.06 -13.71 -3.58
CA ALA A 34 -3.16 -15.14 -3.85
C ALA A 34 -2.25 -16.00 -2.94
N HIS A 35 -1.12 -15.46 -2.49
CA HIS A 35 -0.15 -16.19 -1.65
C HIS A 35 -0.26 -15.83 -0.16
N GLY A 36 -1.26 -15.06 0.26
CA GLY A 36 -1.41 -14.63 1.65
C GLY A 36 -0.31 -13.67 2.14
N LEU A 37 0.39 -13.00 1.22
CA LEU A 37 1.41 -12.01 1.56
C LEU A 37 0.73 -10.68 1.92
N PRO A 38 0.97 -10.09 3.10
CA PRO A 38 0.25 -8.90 3.53
C PRO A 38 0.63 -7.67 2.68
N ILE A 39 -0.30 -7.19 1.85
CA ILE A 39 -0.17 -5.97 1.04
C ILE A 39 -1.42 -5.08 1.20
N GLN A 40 -1.24 -3.77 1.14
CA GLN A 40 -2.33 -2.79 1.10
C GLN A 40 -1.98 -1.61 0.18
N VAL A 41 -3.02 -0.97 -0.36
CA VAL A 41 -2.90 0.33 -1.04
C VAL A 41 -3.32 1.43 -0.06
N CYS A 42 -2.49 2.46 0.08
CA CYS A 42 -2.76 3.62 0.93
C CYS A 42 -2.90 4.86 0.07
N HIS A 43 -4.12 5.41 0.02
CA HIS A 43 -4.38 6.68 -0.65
C HIS A 43 -4.15 7.82 0.33
N VAL A 44 -3.29 8.76 -0.05
CA VAL A 44 -2.99 9.96 0.74
C VAL A 44 -3.53 11.20 0.04
N GLN A 45 -3.89 12.19 0.85
CA GLN A 45 -4.28 13.51 0.40
C GLN A 45 -3.45 14.56 1.14
N TRP A 46 -3.26 15.72 0.51
CA TRP A 46 -2.69 16.87 1.19
C TRP A 46 -3.63 17.26 2.33
N ALA A 47 -3.08 17.43 3.53
CA ALA A 47 -3.82 18.08 4.60
C ALA A 47 -4.16 19.50 4.12
N GLN A 48 -5.43 19.89 4.14
CA GLN A 48 -5.77 21.30 4.03
C GLN A 48 -5.13 22.00 5.23
N SER A 49 -4.30 23.01 4.97
CA SER A 49 -3.87 23.92 6.02
C SER A 49 -5.12 24.46 6.71
N ALA A 50 -5.23 24.26 8.02
CA ALA A 50 -6.29 24.91 8.79
C ALA A 50 -6.14 26.42 8.58
N ALA A 51 -7.17 27.04 8.01
CA ALA A 51 -7.25 28.49 7.84
C ALA A 51 -7.41 29.18 9.20
#